data_AF-A0A1R2C739-F1
#
_entry.id   AF-A0A1R2C739-F1
#
_cell.length_a   1.000
_cell.length_b   1.000
_cell.length_c   1.000
_cell.angle_alpha   90.00
_cell.angle_beta   90.00
_cell.angle_gamma   90.00
#
_symmetry.space_group_name_H-M   'P 1'
#
loop_
_entity.id
_entity.type
_entity.pdbx_description
1 polymer ?
#
loop_
_entity_poly.entity_id
_entity_poly.type
_entity_poly.pdbx_seq_one_letter_code
_entity_poly.pdbx_strand_id
1 'polypeptide(L)'
;MSNLPESHHQLSQKIMSLETSSALLLQESHAALNTIDRRDITELKCIRLPHEAIIKIIKAVAYLEGYNGSGDWEEVKQYLFDPSLLSNLANLHQNFNLTNEIKENFCSIAYKPGFDARYLATFSNAASRLYLWADSFFKYSEQIQELNRLKEQLQNS
;
A
#
# COMPACT_ATOMS: atom_id res chain seq x y z
N MET A 1 17.69 24.60 -19.72
CA MET A 1 17.96 24.70 -18.27
C MET A 1 18.59 23.38 -17.86
N SER A 2 19.92 23.35 -17.81
CA SER A 2 20.69 22.14 -17.57
C SER A 2 20.57 21.77 -16.10
N ASN A 3 20.03 20.59 -15.78
CA ASN A 3 20.14 20.03 -14.44
C ASN A 3 21.63 19.84 -14.16
N LEU A 4 22.17 20.62 -13.23
CA LEU A 4 23.51 20.39 -12.70
C LEU A 4 23.51 18.98 -12.08
N PRO A 5 24.50 18.12 -12.36
CA PRO A 5 24.56 16.81 -11.73
C PRO A 5 24.57 16.98 -10.20
N GLU A 6 23.64 16.31 -9.51
CA GLU A 6 23.62 16.26 -8.05
C GLU A 6 24.98 15.77 -7.56
N SER A 7 25.56 16.46 -6.57
CA SER A 7 26.87 16.06 -6.05
C SER A 7 26.76 14.69 -5.34
N HIS A 8 27.83 13.89 -5.39
CA HIS A 8 27.89 12.58 -4.71
C HIS A 8 27.51 12.67 -3.22
N HIS A 9 27.85 13.79 -2.55
CA HIS A 9 27.46 14.04 -1.17
C HIS A 9 25.93 14.18 -1.00
N GLN A 10 25.27 14.95 -1.88
CA GLN A 10 23.81 15.12 -1.86
C GLN A 10 23.08 13.79 -2.13
N LEU A 11 23.55 13.02 -3.11
CA LEU A 11 23.00 11.69 -3.41
C LEU A 11 23.12 10.75 -2.19
N SER A 12 24.29 10.72 -1.55
CA SER A 12 24.54 9.92 -0.34
C SER A 12 23.58 10.29 0.80
N GLN A 13 23.36 11.59 1.02
CA GLN A 13 22.42 12.08 2.04
C GLN A 13 20.98 11.68 1.74
N LYS A 14 20.56 11.79 0.48
CA LYS A 14 19.21 11.41 0.05
C LYS A 14 18.96 9.92 0.21
N ILE A 15 19.93 9.07 -0.15
CA ILE A 15 19.88 7.62 0.07
C ILE A 15 19.71 7.29 1.55
N MET A 16 20.54 7.85 2.43
CA MET A 16 20.46 7.60 3.88
C MET A 16 19.11 8.02 4.48
N SER A 17 18.58 9.16 4.02
CA SER A 17 17.26 9.64 4.44
C SER A 17 16.15 8.66 4.01
N LEU A 18 16.16 8.23 2.74
CA LEU A 18 15.18 7.27 2.20
C LEU A 18 15.27 5.89 2.85
N GLU A 19 16.47 5.40 3.18
CA GLU A 19 16.64 4.15 3.93
C GLU A 19 15.96 4.22 5.28
N THR A 20 16.16 5.33 6.00
CA THR A 20 15.56 5.54 7.31
C THR A 20 14.03 5.64 7.21
N SER A 21 13.51 6.47 6.29
CA SER A 21 12.06 6.67 6.17
C SER A 21 11.34 5.44 5.63
N SER A 22 11.94 4.69 4.70
CA SER A 22 11.33 3.47 4.14
C SER A 22 11.26 2.36 5.20
N ALA A 23 12.30 2.20 6.03
CA ALA A 23 12.27 1.27 7.14
C ALA A 23 11.13 1.58 8.14
N LEU A 24 10.90 2.86 8.45
CA LEU A 24 9.80 3.30 9.30
C LEU A 24 8.43 3.00 8.67
N LEU A 25 8.24 3.30 7.38
CA LEU A 25 7.00 3.03 6.67
C LEU A 25 6.67 1.54 6.60
N LEU A 26 7.69 0.69 6.41
CA LEU A 26 7.51 -0.76 6.45
C LEU A 26 7.09 -1.23 7.85
N GLN A 27 7.73 -0.69 8.89
CA GLN A 27 7.35 -0.98 10.27
C GLN A 27 5.92 -0.52 10.58
N GLU A 28 5.51 0.67 10.14
CA GLU A 28 4.14 1.18 10.29
C GLU A 28 3.13 0.28 9.58
N SER A 29 3.44 -0.14 8.35
CA SER A 29 2.62 -1.08 7.59
C SER A 29 2.45 -2.39 8.37
N HIS A 30 3.53 -3.00 8.84
CA HIS A 30 3.46 -4.20 9.67
C HIS A 30 2.69 -3.99 10.97
N ALA A 31 2.87 -2.85 11.64
CA ALA A 31 2.14 -2.52 12.86
C ALA A 31 0.64 -2.42 12.58
N ALA A 32 0.22 -1.75 11.51
CA ALA A 32 -1.18 -1.69 11.09
C ALA A 32 -1.73 -3.09 10.77
N LEU A 33 -0.98 -3.92 10.04
CA LEU A 33 -1.39 -5.28 9.72
C LEU A 33 -1.56 -6.15 10.97
N ASN A 34 -0.68 -6.02 11.96
CA ASN A 34 -0.76 -6.74 13.23
C ASN A 34 -1.99 -6.36 14.06
N THR A 35 -2.62 -5.22 13.77
CA THR A 35 -3.91 -4.85 14.38
C THR A 35 -5.11 -5.50 13.70
N ILE A 36 -4.93 -6.19 12.57
CA ILE A 36 -5.99 -6.86 11.81
C ILE A 36 -5.94 -8.35 12.11
N ASP A 37 -7.05 -8.91 12.58
CA ASP A 37 -7.14 -10.35 12.84
C ASP A 37 -8.16 -11.07 11.93
N ARG A 38 -8.28 -12.39 12.10
CA ARG A 38 -9.21 -13.20 11.31
C ARG A 38 -10.67 -12.82 11.51
N ARG A 39 -11.04 -12.27 12.69
CA ARG A 39 -12.41 -11.82 12.98
C ARG A 39 -12.72 -10.56 12.19
N ASP A 40 -11.78 -9.64 12.09
CA ASP A 40 -11.89 -8.43 11.27
C ASP A 40 -12.14 -8.77 9.79
N ILE A 41 -11.37 -9.72 9.25
CA ILE A 41 -11.57 -10.21 7.89
C ILE A 41 -12.92 -10.93 7.74
N THR A 42 -13.35 -11.66 8.76
CA THR A 42 -14.67 -12.33 8.77
C THR A 42 -15.82 -11.32 8.79
N GLU A 43 -15.70 -10.23 9.55
CA GLU A 43 -16.67 -9.13 9.57
C GLU A 43 -16.87 -8.57 8.16
N LEU A 44 -15.77 -8.24 7.46
CA LEU A 44 -15.81 -7.73 6.09
C LEU A 44 -16.48 -8.72 5.13
N LYS A 45 -16.24 -10.03 5.27
CA LYS A 45 -16.91 -11.07 4.45
C LYS A 45 -18.41 -11.16 4.70
N CYS A 46 -18.84 -10.92 5.93
CA CYS A 46 -20.24 -11.06 6.32
C CYS A 46 -21.11 -9.88 5.85
N ILE A 47 -20.52 -8.81 5.31
CA ILE A 47 -21.26 -7.67 4.78
C ILE A 47 -22.05 -8.11 3.54
N ARG A 48 -23.38 -7.99 3.62
CA ARG A 48 -24.30 -8.35 2.52
C ARG A 48 -24.37 -7.25 1.46
N LEU A 49 -24.43 -6.00 1.90
CA LEU A 49 -24.49 -4.81 1.04
C LEU A 49 -23.46 -3.79 1.55
N PRO A 50 -22.21 -3.83 1.06
CA PRO A 50 -21.16 -2.96 1.54
C PRO A 50 -21.32 -1.53 1.07
N HIS A 51 -20.92 -0.59 1.92
CA HIS A 51 -20.74 0.79 1.50
C HIS A 51 -19.65 0.86 0.42
N GLU A 52 -19.82 1.75 -0.56
CA GLU A 52 -18.90 1.89 -1.71
C GLU A 52 -17.44 2.10 -1.25
N ALA A 53 -17.25 2.82 -0.15
CA ALA A 53 -15.92 3.06 0.43
C ALA A 53 -15.20 1.77 0.87
N ILE A 54 -15.95 0.79 1.40
CA ILE A 54 -15.40 -0.52 1.81
C ILE A 54 -14.94 -1.29 0.57
N ILE A 55 -15.77 -1.33 -0.47
CA ILE A 55 -15.43 -2.01 -1.73
C ILE A 55 -14.14 -1.40 -2.30
N LYS A 56 -14.07 -0.07 -2.36
CA LYS A 56 -12.93 0.66 -2.89
C LYS A 56 -11.64 0.36 -2.14
N ILE A 57 -11.63 0.35 -0.81
CA ILE A 57 -10.38 0.07 -0.09
C ILE A 57 -9.93 -1.39 -0.25
N ILE A 58 -10.85 -2.35 -0.22
CA ILE A 58 -10.48 -3.77 -0.44
C ILE A 58 -9.94 -3.95 -1.86
N LYS A 59 -10.55 -3.29 -2.84
CA LYS A 59 -10.07 -3.27 -4.23
C LYS A 59 -8.68 -2.65 -4.34
N ALA A 60 -8.42 -1.54 -3.64
CA ALA A 60 -7.10 -0.90 -3.60
C ALA A 60 -6.03 -1.82 -2.98
N VAL A 61 -6.36 -2.56 -1.92
CA VAL A 61 -5.48 -3.59 -1.33
C VAL A 61 -5.22 -4.72 -2.32
N ALA A 62 -6.25 -5.21 -3.00
CA ALA A 62 -6.10 -6.26 -4.01
C ALA A 62 -5.20 -5.82 -5.18
N TYR A 63 -5.29 -4.56 -5.62
CA TYR A 63 -4.37 -4.00 -6.63
C TYR A 63 -2.90 -4.07 -6.21
N LEU A 64 -2.60 -3.88 -4.91
CA LEU A 64 -1.24 -4.03 -4.38
C LEU A 64 -0.75 -5.49 -4.43
N GLU A 65 -1.65 -6.47 -4.42
CA GLU A 65 -1.28 -7.89 -4.66
C GLU A 65 -1.28 -8.28 -6.14
N GLY A 66 -1.45 -7.32 -7.04
CA GLY A 66 -1.43 -7.55 -8.49
C GLY A 66 -2.75 -8.05 -9.07
N TYR A 67 -3.84 -8.02 -8.30
CA TYR A 67 -5.17 -8.33 -8.82
C TYR A 67 -5.71 -7.17 -9.67
N ASN A 68 -6.22 -7.46 -10.86
CA ASN A 68 -6.67 -6.46 -11.84
C ASN A 68 -8.10 -6.70 -12.38
N GLY A 69 -8.99 -7.32 -11.59
CA GLY A 69 -10.36 -7.62 -11.99
C GLY A 69 -11.33 -6.42 -12.00
N SER A 70 -12.61 -6.70 -12.29
CA SER A 70 -13.64 -5.68 -12.55
C SER A 70 -13.86 -4.72 -11.38
N GLY A 71 -13.72 -5.23 -10.15
CA GLY A 71 -13.96 -4.49 -8.93
C GLY A 71 -15.39 -4.53 -8.42
N ASP A 72 -16.25 -5.37 -9.00
CA ASP A 72 -17.57 -5.66 -8.45
C ASP A 72 -17.44 -6.34 -7.09
N TRP A 73 -18.40 -6.09 -6.20
CA TRP A 73 -18.32 -6.58 -4.81
C TRP A 73 -18.10 -8.09 -4.73
N GLU A 74 -18.83 -8.88 -5.51
CA GLU A 74 -18.71 -10.35 -5.44
C GLU A 74 -17.31 -10.83 -5.81
N GLU A 75 -16.62 -10.15 -6.74
CA GLU A 75 -15.26 -10.47 -7.15
C GLU A 75 -14.25 -10.03 -6.09
N VAL A 76 -14.35 -8.78 -5.64
CA VAL A 76 -13.49 -8.20 -4.58
C VAL A 76 -13.68 -8.93 -3.25
N LYS A 77 -14.85 -9.50 -3.01
CA LYS A 77 -15.13 -10.28 -1.81
C LYS A 77 -14.38 -11.61 -1.82
N GLN A 78 -14.17 -12.25 -2.99
CA GLN A 78 -13.38 -13.49 -3.09
C GLN A 78 -11.96 -13.31 -2.59
N TYR A 79 -11.38 -12.13 -2.80
CA TYR A 79 -10.07 -11.76 -2.26
C TYR A 79 -10.00 -11.93 -0.74
N LEU A 80 -11.05 -11.54 -0.02
CA LEU A 80 -11.10 -11.72 1.43
C LEU A 80 -11.13 -13.20 1.84
N PHE A 81 -11.69 -14.08 1.01
CA PHE A 81 -11.83 -15.51 1.30
C PHE A 81 -10.50 -16.26 1.31
N ASP A 82 -9.43 -15.70 0.75
CA ASP A 82 -8.10 -16.33 0.81
C ASP A 82 -7.63 -16.48 2.28
N PRO A 83 -7.44 -17.70 2.80
CA PRO A 83 -6.95 -17.92 4.15
C PRO A 83 -5.51 -17.43 4.35
N SER A 84 -4.76 -17.22 3.27
CA SER A 84 -3.38 -16.74 3.24
C SER A 84 -3.27 -15.22 3.13
N LEU A 85 -4.39 -14.50 2.96
CA LEU A 85 -4.42 -13.06 2.75
C LEU A 85 -3.46 -12.28 3.67
N LEU A 86 -3.63 -12.38 4.99
CA LEU A 86 -2.80 -11.62 5.95
C LEU A 86 -1.32 -12.01 5.89
N SER A 87 -1.03 -13.28 5.57
CA SER A 87 0.36 -13.75 5.36
C SER A 87 0.95 -13.18 4.08
N ASN A 88 0.17 -13.11 3.00
CA ASN A 88 0.61 -12.54 1.73
C ASN A 88 0.88 -11.04 1.90
N LEU A 89 -0.04 -10.29 2.52
CA LEU A 89 0.15 -8.87 2.83
C LEU A 89 1.41 -8.60 3.68
N ALA A 90 1.71 -9.47 4.65
CA ALA A 90 2.89 -9.34 5.48
C ALA A 90 4.19 -9.52 4.68
N ASN A 91 4.19 -10.42 3.69
CA ASN A 91 5.39 -10.76 2.92
C ASN A 91 5.46 -10.04 1.57
N LEU A 92 4.45 -9.25 1.22
CA LEU A 92 4.31 -8.61 -0.09
C LEU A 92 5.55 -7.81 -0.49
N HIS A 93 6.13 -7.05 0.46
CA HIS A 93 7.32 -6.22 0.24
C HIS A 93 8.51 -6.97 -0.38
N GLN A 94 8.63 -8.28 -0.17
CA GLN A 94 9.81 -9.04 -0.61
C GLN A 94 9.92 -9.15 -2.13
N ASN A 95 8.79 -9.18 -2.83
CA ASN A 95 8.74 -9.37 -4.29
C ASN A 95 7.85 -8.33 -4.99
N PHE A 96 7.46 -7.27 -4.28
CA PHE A 96 6.57 -6.26 -4.82
C PHE A 96 7.31 -5.30 -5.76
N ASN A 97 6.71 -5.08 -6.93
CA ASN A 97 7.15 -4.07 -7.87
C ASN A 97 5.99 -3.10 -8.16
N LEU A 98 6.15 -1.84 -7.78
CA LEU A 98 5.14 -0.82 -7.99
C LEU A 98 5.11 -0.39 -9.47
N THR A 99 4.13 -0.86 -10.22
CA THR A 99 3.91 -0.41 -11.61
C THR A 99 3.13 0.89 -11.65
N ASN A 100 3.19 1.61 -12.77
CA ASN A 100 2.36 2.80 -12.99
C ASN A 100 0.86 2.48 -12.89
N GLU A 101 0.44 1.32 -13.38
CA GLU A 101 -0.95 0.86 -13.29
C GLU A 101 -1.40 0.69 -11.83
N ILE A 102 -0.61 0.00 -11.01
CA ILE A 102 -0.90 -0.15 -9.57
C ILE A 102 -0.96 1.22 -8.89
N LYS A 103 0.01 2.10 -9.22
CA LYS A 103 0.08 3.46 -8.69
C LYS A 103 -1.15 4.29 -9.03
N GLU A 104 -1.58 4.30 -10.28
CA GLU A 104 -2.76 5.05 -10.73
C GLU A 104 -4.03 4.51 -10.07
N ASN A 105 -4.20 3.18 -10.09
CA ASN A 105 -5.36 2.52 -9.50
C ASN A 105 -5.46 2.78 -7.99
N PHE A 106 -4.36 2.64 -7.25
CA PHE A 106 -4.32 2.88 -5.82
C PHE A 106 -4.58 4.36 -5.49
N CYS A 107 -3.85 5.29 -6.12
CA CYS A 107 -3.98 6.72 -5.87
C CYS A 107 -5.39 7.25 -6.17
N SER A 108 -6.05 6.73 -7.22
CA SER A 108 -7.41 7.13 -7.59
C SER A 108 -8.46 6.86 -6.50
N ILE A 109 -8.14 5.94 -5.58
CA ILE A 109 -8.97 5.56 -4.44
C ILE A 109 -8.44 6.22 -3.16
N ALA A 110 -7.22 5.88 -2.76
CA ALA A 110 -6.69 6.18 -1.43
C ALA A 110 -6.45 7.67 -1.20
N TYR A 111 -6.16 8.44 -2.26
CA TYR A 111 -5.88 9.88 -2.17
C TYR A 111 -7.00 10.74 -2.73
N LYS A 112 -8.18 10.16 -2.92
CA LYS A 112 -9.38 10.95 -3.23
C LYS A 112 -9.72 11.84 -2.01
N PRO A 113 -10.04 13.14 -2.22
CA PRO A 113 -10.41 14.02 -1.11
C PRO A 113 -11.53 13.44 -0.24
N GLY A 114 -11.31 13.43 1.08
CA GLY A 114 -12.25 12.88 2.06
C GLY A 114 -12.23 11.36 2.21
N PHE A 115 -11.42 10.65 1.42
CA PHE A 115 -11.19 9.22 1.61
C PHE A 115 -9.97 9.01 2.51
N ASP A 116 -10.19 8.83 3.81
CA ASP A 116 -9.13 8.58 4.78
C ASP A 116 -9.53 7.48 5.78
N ALA A 117 -8.58 7.09 6.63
CA ALA A 117 -8.80 6.06 7.66
C ALA A 117 -9.97 6.40 8.61
N ARG A 118 -10.18 7.68 8.93
CA ARG A 118 -11.26 8.11 9.84
C ARG A 118 -12.61 8.00 9.17
N TYR A 119 -12.70 8.37 7.89
CA TYR A 119 -13.89 8.17 7.08
C TYR A 119 -14.26 6.68 6.99
N LEU A 120 -13.28 5.81 6.71
CA LEU A 120 -13.51 4.36 6.65
C LEU A 120 -13.94 3.77 7.99
N ALA A 121 -13.43 4.29 9.11
CA ALA A 121 -13.81 3.84 10.45
C ALA A 121 -15.30 4.07 10.76
N THR A 122 -15.98 4.99 10.05
CA THR A 122 -17.45 5.15 10.18
C THR A 122 -18.24 3.96 9.63
N PHE A 123 -17.64 3.14 8.77
CA PHE A 123 -18.27 1.97 8.17
C PHE A 123 -17.68 0.65 8.69
N SER A 124 -16.37 0.58 8.89
CA SER A 124 -15.70 -0.58 9.50
C SER A 124 -14.30 -0.24 9.99
N ASN A 125 -14.00 -0.61 11.23
CA ASN A 125 -12.66 -0.51 11.80
C ASN A 125 -11.66 -1.44 11.09
N ALA A 126 -12.12 -2.56 10.55
CA ALA A 126 -11.28 -3.44 9.73
C ALA A 126 -10.87 -2.73 8.43
N ALA A 127 -11.81 -2.08 7.74
CA ALA A 127 -11.53 -1.29 6.54
C ALA A 127 -10.58 -0.12 6.81
N SER A 128 -10.74 0.57 7.96
CA SER A 128 -9.83 1.63 8.41
C SER A 128 -8.39 1.13 8.60
N ARG A 129 -8.21 0.00 9.28
CA ARG A 129 -6.88 -0.60 9.49
C ARG A 129 -6.26 -1.09 8.19
N LEU A 130 -7.06 -1.67 7.27
CA LEU A 130 -6.60 -2.02 5.93
C LEU A 130 -6.09 -0.80 5.16
N TYR A 131 -6.76 0.35 5.29
CA TYR A 131 -6.28 1.61 4.72
C TYR A 131 -4.92 2.02 5.28
N LEU A 132 -4.75 1.99 6.60
CA LEU A 132 -3.47 2.36 7.23
C LEU A 132 -2.34 1.46 6.76
N TRP A 133 -2.58 0.14 6.70
CA TRP A 133 -1.61 -0.80 6.13
C TRP A 133 -1.26 -0.44 4.69
N ALA A 134 -2.27 -0.22 3.84
CA ALA A 134 -2.07 -0.01 2.41
C ALA A 134 -1.38 1.33 2.11
N ASP A 135 -1.72 2.39 2.82
CA ASP A 135 -1.12 3.72 2.69
C ASP A 135 0.38 3.69 3.05
N SER A 136 0.73 3.13 4.22
CA SER A 136 2.13 2.97 4.62
C SER A 136 2.91 2.05 3.68
N PHE A 137 2.31 0.94 3.23
CA PHE A 137 2.94 0.01 2.28
C PHE A 137 3.19 0.65 0.91
N PHE A 138 2.22 1.40 0.40
CA PHE A 138 2.33 2.10 -0.87
C PHE A 138 3.47 3.13 -0.83
N LYS A 139 3.51 3.97 0.21
CA LYS A 139 4.59 4.95 0.42
C LYS A 139 5.95 4.28 0.57
N TYR A 140 6.03 3.18 1.30
CA TYR A 140 7.25 2.36 1.38
C TYR A 140 7.72 1.93 -0.01
N SER A 141 6.79 1.44 -0.83
CA SER A 141 7.10 0.91 -2.16
C SER A 141 7.62 2.01 -3.10
N GLU A 142 7.03 3.22 -3.06
CA GLU A 142 7.53 4.38 -3.80
C GLU A 142 8.97 4.74 -3.37
N GLN A 143 9.24 4.72 -2.06
CA GLN A 143 10.57 5.05 -1.55
C GLN A 143 11.62 4.02 -1.89
N ILE A 144 11.29 2.73 -1.86
CA ILE A 144 12.24 1.66 -2.24
C ILE A 144 12.59 1.72 -3.72
N GLN A 145 11.63 2.01 -4.60
CA GLN A 145 11.93 2.18 -6.02
C GLN A 145 12.86 3.37 -6.27
N GLU A 146 12.59 4.52 -5.65
CA GLU A 146 13.48 5.68 -5.75
C GLU A 146 14.86 5.40 -5.13
N LEU A 147 14.91 4.73 -3.99
CA LEU A 147 16.14 4.34 -3.32
C LEU A 147 17.01 3.47 -4.24
N ASN A 148 16.43 2.46 -4.88
CA ASN A 148 17.15 1.58 -5.81
C ASN A 148 17.69 2.38 -7.00
N ARG A 149 16.87 3.26 -7.59
CA ARG A 149 17.29 4.16 -8.68
C ARG A 149 18.49 5.03 -8.28
N LEU A 150 18.47 5.60 -7.07
CA LEU A 150 19.57 6.45 -6.58
C LEU A 150 20.84 5.65 -6.27
N LYS A 151 20.71 4.43 -5.73
CA LYS A 151 21.85 3.53 -5.49
C LYS A 151 22.55 3.16 -6.79
N GLU A 152 21.78 2.86 -7.84
CA GLU A 152 22.32 2.61 -9.19
C GLU A 152 23.03 3.86 -9.74
N GLN A 153 22.46 5.05 -9.55
CA GLN A 153 23.10 6.31 -9.96
C GLN A 153 24.42 6.55 -9.25
N LEU A 154 24.49 6.29 -7.94
CA LEU A 154 25.70 6.45 -7.14
C LEU A 154 26.80 5.45 -7.54
N GLN A 155 26.43 4.22 -7.90
CA GLN A 155 27.38 3.20 -8.37
C GLN A 155 27.97 3.51 -9.75
N ASN A 156 27.20 4.21 -10.60
CA ASN A 156 27.57 4.56 -11.96
C ASN A 156 28.18 5.96 -12.11
N SER A 157 28.29 6.74 -11.02
CA SER A 157 28.87 8.09 -10.97
C SER A 157 30.31 8.08 -10.50
#